data_AF-A0A2V8ICY7-F1
#
_entry.id   AF-A0A2V8ICY7-F1
#
_cell.length_a   1.000
_cell.length_b   1.000
_cell.length_c   1.000
_cell.angle_alpha   90.00
_cell.angle_beta   90.00
_cell.angle_gamma   90.00
#
_symmetry.space_group_name_H-M   'P 1'
#
loop_
_entity.id
_entity.type
_entity.pdbx_description
1 polymer ?
#
loop_
_entity_poly.entity_id
_entity_poly.type
_entity_poly.pdbx_seq_one_letter_code
_entity_poly.pdbx_strand_id
1 'polypeptide(L)'
;DRRLILLFFDLTSMRPEEVAHAAKSALEYVDEQMSPSDVVSVVSLSNSLTVNLDFTADREAVQNALQAFDVGAGQGFESGLTGDIEATPDTAAAFTPDETEYNIFNADRRLQALRSIAETLSVVEERKSLVYFSGGLERTGIENQSELRAAVNAAIR
;
A
#
# COMPACT_ATOMS: atom_id res chain seq x y z
N ASP A 1 -3.91 26.95 7.63
CA ASP A 1 -3.58 25.59 8.09
C ASP A 1 -3.57 24.68 6.88
N ARG A 2 -2.43 24.07 6.54
CA ARG A 2 -2.38 23.06 5.48
C ARG A 2 -2.54 21.68 6.12
N ARG A 3 -3.25 20.78 5.44
CA ARG A 3 -3.38 19.39 5.88
C ARG A 3 -2.55 18.52 4.93
N LEU A 4 -1.62 17.75 5.49
CA LEU A 4 -0.84 16.79 4.70
C LEU A 4 -1.59 15.48 4.68
N ILE A 5 -1.86 14.98 3.48
CA ILE A 5 -2.60 13.74 3.28
C ILE A 5 -1.74 12.79 2.47
N LEU A 6 -1.35 11.68 3.08
CA LEU A 6 -0.60 10.63 2.42
C LEU A 6 -1.56 9.51 2.02
N LEU A 7 -1.66 9.24 0.72
CA LEU A 7 -2.37 8.08 0.20
C LEU A 7 -1.35 6.95 0.03
N PHE A 8 -1.43 5.95 0.90
CA PHE A 8 -0.49 4.82 0.92
C PHE A 8 -1.16 3.54 0.42
N PHE A 9 -0.67 3.01 -0.70
CA PHE A 9 -1.18 1.81 -1.35
C PHE A 9 -0.26 0.60 -1.10
N ASP A 10 -0.71 -0.36 -0.30
CA ASP A 10 -0.02 -1.63 -0.15
C ASP A 10 -0.44 -2.62 -1.25
N LEU A 11 0.24 -2.51 -2.39
CA LEU A 11 0.01 -3.34 -3.56
C LEU A 11 0.38 -4.81 -3.30
N THR A 12 1.22 -5.11 -2.30
CA THR A 12 1.56 -6.50 -1.94
C THR A 12 0.40 -7.28 -1.34
N SER A 13 -0.63 -6.58 -0.88
CA SER A 13 -1.81 -7.15 -0.24
C SER A 13 -3.05 -7.17 -1.13
N MET A 14 -2.98 -6.59 -2.33
CA MET A 14 -4.13 -6.36 -3.20
C MET A 14 -4.08 -7.21 -4.45
N ARG A 15 -5.26 -7.67 -4.87
CA ARG A 15 -5.51 -8.18 -6.21
C ARG A 15 -5.68 -7.02 -7.21
N PRO A 16 -5.47 -7.24 -8.53
CA PRO A 16 -5.57 -6.17 -9.53
C PRO A 16 -6.89 -5.39 -9.47
N GLU A 17 -8.02 -6.08 -9.25
CA GLU A 17 -9.33 -5.47 -9.10
C GLU A 17 -9.45 -4.59 -7.85
N GLU A 18 -8.75 -4.97 -6.77
CA GLU A 18 -8.70 -4.21 -5.51
C GLU A 18 -7.83 -2.97 -5.67
N VAL A 19 -6.74 -3.05 -6.43
CA VAL A 19 -5.90 -1.89 -6.80
C VAL A 19 -6.72 -0.89 -7.62
N ALA A 20 -7.41 -1.35 -8.67
CA ALA A 20 -8.24 -0.49 -9.51
C ALA A 20 -9.38 0.18 -8.71
N HIS A 21 -10.03 -0.58 -7.82
CA HIS A 21 -11.05 -0.04 -6.93
C HIS A 21 -10.48 1.00 -5.96
N ALA A 22 -9.34 0.72 -5.33
CA ALA A 22 -8.68 1.65 -4.41
C ALA A 22 -8.26 2.95 -5.12
N ALA A 23 -7.69 2.85 -6.32
CA ALA A 23 -7.31 4.00 -7.14
C ALA A 23 -8.54 4.84 -7.53
N LYS A 24 -9.64 4.19 -7.91
CA LYS A 24 -10.90 4.86 -8.22
C LYS A 24 -11.46 5.61 -7.00
N SER A 25 -11.53 4.98 -5.83
CA SER A 25 -12.00 5.64 -4.61
C SER A 25 -11.11 6.82 -4.20
N ALA A 26 -9.79 6.71 -4.42
CA ALA A 26 -8.87 7.82 -4.19
C ALA A 26 -9.09 8.97 -5.19
N LEU A 27 -9.38 8.67 -6.46
CA LEU A 27 -9.74 9.67 -7.46
C LEU A 27 -11.02 10.41 -7.09
N GLU A 28 -12.07 9.69 -6.67
CA GLU A 28 -13.33 10.27 -6.18
C GLU A 28 -13.08 11.19 -4.98
N TYR A 29 -12.22 10.80 -4.04
CA TYR A 29 -11.81 11.66 -2.93
C TYR A 29 -11.14 12.96 -3.41
N VAL A 30 -10.20 12.86 -4.36
CA VAL A 30 -9.47 14.03 -4.90
C VAL A 30 -10.41 14.98 -5.65
N ASP A 31 -11.41 14.43 -6.34
CA ASP A 31 -12.38 15.22 -7.09
C ASP A 31 -13.38 15.90 -6.15
N GLU A 32 -14.03 15.13 -5.28
CA GLU A 32 -15.21 15.57 -4.54
C GLU A 32 -14.90 16.14 -3.15
N GLN A 33 -13.83 15.69 -2.49
CA GLN A 33 -13.62 15.92 -1.06
C GLN A 33 -12.34 16.66 -0.71
N MET A 34 -11.36 16.70 -1.62
CA MET A 34 -10.15 17.50 -1.41
C MET A 34 -10.54 18.98 -1.30
N SER A 35 -9.93 19.68 -0.36
CA SER A 35 -10.06 21.12 -0.15
C SER A 35 -8.83 21.86 -0.71
N PRO A 36 -8.92 23.18 -0.95
CA PRO A 36 -7.76 23.97 -1.40
C PRO A 36 -6.58 24.02 -0.42
N SER A 37 -6.78 23.63 0.85
CA SER A 37 -5.73 23.61 1.88
C SER A 37 -5.05 22.25 2.02
N ASP A 38 -5.47 21.26 1.23
CA ASP A 38 -4.89 19.92 1.27
C ASP A 38 -3.68 19.84 0.34
N VAL A 39 -2.62 19.25 0.86
CA VAL A 39 -1.49 18.81 0.05
C VAL A 39 -1.41 17.29 0.14
N VAL A 40 -1.38 16.63 -1.01
CA VAL A 40 -1.49 15.19 -1.12
C VAL A 40 -0.19 14.61 -1.65
N SER A 41 0.25 13.50 -1.07
CA SER A 41 1.33 12.66 -1.58
C SER A 41 0.79 11.25 -1.82
N VAL A 42 1.33 10.58 -2.84
CA VAL A 42 0.96 9.21 -3.20
C VAL A 42 2.18 8.32 -3.03
N VAL A 43 2.04 7.26 -2.26
CA VAL A 43 3.10 6.28 -1.95
C VAL A 43 2.56 4.88 -2.16
N SER A 44 3.40 3.98 -2.65
CA SER A 44 3.05 2.58 -2.84
C SER A 44 4.10 1.63 -2.29
N LEU A 45 3.67 0.44 -1.88
CA LEU A 45 4.53 -0.68 -1.51
C LEU A 45 4.25 -1.84 -2.47
N SER A 46 5.26 -2.21 -3.26
CA SER A 46 5.29 -3.44 -4.07
C SER A 46 6.50 -4.27 -3.65
N ASN A 47 7.54 -4.38 -4.49
CA ASN A 47 8.86 -4.94 -4.16
C ASN A 47 9.69 -3.99 -3.29
N SER A 48 9.36 -2.71 -3.26
CA SER A 48 9.93 -1.69 -2.37
C SER A 48 8.91 -0.58 -2.09
N LEU A 49 9.18 0.24 -1.09
CA LEU A 49 8.45 1.50 -0.86
C LEU A 49 8.83 2.51 -1.95
N THR A 50 7.84 3.09 -2.61
CA THR A 50 8.01 4.06 -3.71
C THR A 50 7.17 5.30 -3.44
N VAL A 51 7.80 6.48 -3.49
CA VAL A 51 7.07 7.76 -3.54
C VAL A 51 6.66 8.01 -4.98
N ASN A 52 5.37 7.83 -5.29
CA ASN A 52 4.83 8.04 -6.63
C ASN A 52 4.62 9.53 -6.93
N LEU A 53 4.34 10.31 -5.89
CA LEU A 53 4.16 11.76 -5.97
C LEU A 53 4.47 12.40 -4.62
N ASP A 54 5.37 13.40 -4.62
CA ASP A 54 5.63 14.25 -3.45
C ASP A 54 4.42 15.12 -3.09
N PHE A 55 4.39 15.66 -1.86
CA PHE A 55 3.29 16.52 -1.41
C PHE A 55 3.05 17.70 -2.35
N THR A 56 1.84 17.76 -2.91
CA THR A 56 1.43 18.82 -3.81
C THR A 56 -0.03 19.22 -3.60
N ALA A 57 -0.35 20.49 -3.87
CA ALA A 57 -1.74 20.97 -3.96
C ALA A 57 -2.31 20.82 -5.39
N ASP A 58 -1.48 20.39 -6.35
CA ASP A 58 -1.88 20.18 -7.74
C ASP A 58 -2.75 18.92 -7.88
N ARG A 59 -4.05 19.12 -8.07
CA ARG A 59 -5.02 18.04 -8.22
C ARG A 59 -4.77 17.19 -9.45
N GLU A 60 -4.35 17.80 -10.56
CA GLU A 60 -4.12 17.09 -11.81
C GLU A 60 -2.91 16.16 -11.66
N ALA A 61 -1.84 16.62 -11.00
CA ALA A 61 -0.70 15.78 -10.67
C ALA A 61 -1.10 14.57 -9.81
N VAL A 62 -1.95 14.78 -8.79
CA VAL A 62 -2.45 13.70 -7.92
C VAL A 62 -3.32 12.72 -8.73
N GLN A 63 -4.23 13.21 -9.56
CA GLN A 63 -5.07 12.36 -10.41
C GLN A 63 -4.23 11.51 -11.38
N ASN A 64 -3.22 12.11 -12.02
CA ASN A 64 -2.32 11.40 -12.92
C ASN A 64 -1.53 10.29 -12.19
N ALA A 65 -1.05 10.56 -10.97
CA ALA A 65 -0.37 9.57 -10.16
C ALA A 65 -1.28 8.39 -9.78
N LEU A 66 -2.55 8.66 -9.46
CA LEU A 66 -3.54 7.63 -9.12
C LEU A 66 -3.95 6.78 -10.34
N GLN A 67 -4.13 7.41 -11.51
CA GLN A 67 -4.46 6.71 -12.75
C GLN A 67 -3.37 5.75 -13.21
N ALA A 68 -2.10 5.99 -12.84
CA ALA A 68 -1.00 5.10 -13.17
C ALA A 68 -1.15 3.69 -12.55
N PHE A 69 -1.90 3.56 -11.45
CA PHE A 69 -2.19 2.25 -10.84
C PHE A 69 -3.13 1.38 -11.68
N ASP A 70 -4.01 2.00 -12.48
CA ASP A 70 -4.92 1.29 -13.40
C ASP A 70 -4.15 0.72 -14.60
N VAL A 71 -3.17 1.48 -15.11
CA VAL A 71 -2.31 1.05 -16.23
C VAL A 71 -1.34 -0.06 -15.82
N GLY A 72 -0.84 -0.02 -14.58
CA GLY A 72 0.05 -1.04 -14.02
C GLY A 72 -0.66 -2.35 -13.65
N ALA A 73 -1.94 -2.30 -13.26
CA ALA A 73 -2.73 -3.49 -12.95
C ALA A 73 -2.93 -4.42 -14.16
N GLY A 74 -2.83 -3.89 -15.39
CA GLY A 74 -2.92 -4.67 -16.62
C GLY A 74 -1.58 -5.21 -17.17
N GLN A 75 -0.43 -4.70 -16.71
CA GLN A 75 0.89 -5.02 -17.29
C GLN A 75 1.88 -5.64 -16.27
N GLY A 76 1.53 -5.71 -14.98
CA GLY A 76 2.42 -6.18 -13.91
C GLY A 76 2.21 -7.62 -13.42
N PHE A 77 1.30 -8.38 -14.02
CA PHE A 77 1.01 -9.78 -13.62
C PHE A 77 1.72 -10.84 -14.47
N GLU A 78 2.82 -10.49 -15.16
CA GLU A 78 3.78 -11.51 -15.63
C GLU A 78 4.65 -12.01 -14.46
N SER A 79 3.99 -12.62 -13.47
CA SER A 79 4.63 -13.56 -12.56
C SER A 79 3.80 -14.84 -12.56
N GLY A 80 4.01 -15.61 -13.64
CA GLY A 80 3.89 -17.05 -13.69
C GLY A 80 2.60 -17.70 -13.19
N LEU A 81 1.52 -17.62 -13.96
CA LEU A 81 0.46 -18.65 -13.96
C LEU A 81 -0.10 -18.84 -15.38
N THR A 82 0.74 -19.23 -16.33
CA THR A 82 0.29 -20.04 -17.48
C THR A 82 0.21 -21.49 -17.03
N GLY A 83 -0.79 -21.80 -16.21
CA GLY A 83 -1.19 -23.16 -15.90
C GLY A 83 -2.45 -23.50 -16.69
N ASP A 84 -2.26 -23.83 -17.97
CA ASP A 84 -3.29 -24.47 -18.79
C ASP A 84 -3.73 -25.76 -18.08
N ILE A 85 -4.98 -25.83 -17.62
CA ILE A 85 -5.50 -27.00 -16.91
C ILE A 85 -6.00 -27.99 -17.96
N GLU A 86 -5.09 -28.75 -18.53
CA GLU A 86 -5.35 -30.02 -19.20
C GLU A 86 -4.39 -31.08 -18.64
N ALA A 87 -4.98 -32.02 -17.90
CA ALA A 87 -4.50 -33.38 -17.59
C ALA A 87 -3.10 -33.58 -16.96
N THR A 88 -3.08 -34.00 -15.68
CA THR A 88 -2.56 -35.30 -15.17
C THR A 88 -2.25 -35.18 -13.67
N PRO A 89 -2.78 -36.04 -12.78
CA PRO A 89 -2.40 -36.03 -11.37
C PRO A 89 -1.28 -37.06 -11.14
N ASP A 90 -0.04 -36.62 -10.93
CA ASP A 90 0.86 -37.36 -10.03
C ASP A 90 2.11 -36.58 -9.63
N THR A 91 2.40 -36.64 -8.32
CA THR A 91 3.72 -36.51 -7.68
C THR A 91 4.60 -35.29 -8.00
N ALA A 92 4.32 -34.19 -7.33
CA ALA A 92 5.37 -33.36 -6.74
C ALA A 92 4.87 -32.90 -5.36
N ALA A 93 5.56 -33.31 -4.31
CA ALA A 93 5.40 -32.71 -2.99
C ALA A 93 5.74 -31.22 -3.12
N ALA A 94 4.71 -30.41 -3.37
CA ALA A 94 4.82 -28.97 -3.30
C ALA A 94 5.28 -28.65 -1.89
N PHE A 95 6.48 -28.07 -1.77
CA PHE A 95 6.82 -27.27 -0.62
C PHE A 95 5.64 -26.30 -0.43
N THR A 96 4.79 -26.55 0.54
CA THR A 96 3.89 -25.54 1.09
C THR A 96 4.77 -24.81 2.11
N PRO A 97 5.30 -23.61 1.81
CA PRO A 97 5.86 -22.78 2.86
C PRO A 97 4.78 -22.67 3.93
N ASP A 98 5.16 -22.83 5.19
CA ASP A 98 4.23 -22.65 6.30
C ASP A 98 3.58 -21.26 6.14
N GLU A 99 2.27 -21.22 5.86
CA GLU A 99 1.54 -19.98 5.53
C GLU A 99 1.76 -18.92 6.63
N THR A 100 2.03 -19.38 7.85
CA THR A 100 2.42 -18.58 9.01
C THR A 100 3.67 -17.75 8.78
N GLU A 101 4.74 -18.31 8.23
CA GLU A 101 6.03 -17.63 8.03
C GLU A 101 5.94 -16.58 6.91
N TYR A 102 5.22 -16.90 5.83
CA TYR A 102 4.93 -15.96 4.75
C TYR A 102 4.09 -14.77 5.24
N ASN A 103 3.10 -15.03 6.09
CA ASN A 103 2.25 -14.00 6.67
C ASN A 103 3.01 -13.11 7.66
N ILE A 104 3.92 -13.66 8.46
CA ILE A 104 4.79 -12.89 9.37
C ILE A 104 5.74 -11.98 8.57
N PHE A 105 6.42 -12.52 7.55
CA PHE A 105 7.36 -11.75 6.73
C PHE A 105 6.69 -10.55 6.05
N ASN A 106 5.49 -10.74 5.51
CA ASN A 106 4.74 -9.66 4.86
C ASN A 106 4.22 -8.63 5.88
N ALA A 107 3.79 -9.07 7.07
CA ALA A 107 3.37 -8.17 8.12
C ALA A 107 4.51 -7.27 8.63
N ASP A 108 5.69 -7.84 8.89
CA ASP A 108 6.87 -7.09 9.32
C ASP A 108 7.27 -6.03 8.30
N ARG A 109 7.27 -6.39 7.02
CA ARG A 109 7.63 -5.48 5.92
C ARG A 109 6.66 -4.31 5.77
N ARG A 110 5.36 -4.56 5.97
CA ARG A 110 4.32 -3.51 5.99
C ARG A 110 4.51 -2.56 7.16
N LEU A 111 4.81 -3.08 8.34
CA LEU A 111 5.01 -2.27 9.55
C LEU A 111 6.29 -1.43 9.46
N GLN A 112 7.36 -1.97 8.88
CA GLN A 112 8.58 -1.23 8.55
C GLN A 112 8.29 -0.08 7.57
N ALA A 113 7.50 -0.32 6.52
CA ALA A 113 7.12 0.74 5.58
C ALA A 113 6.35 1.87 6.27
N LEU A 114 5.36 1.52 7.12
CA LEU A 114 4.62 2.51 7.91
C LEU A 114 5.52 3.30 8.86
N ARG A 115 6.50 2.64 9.48
CA ARG A 115 7.50 3.30 10.33
C ARG A 115 8.36 4.28 9.54
N SER A 116 8.90 3.88 8.38
CA SER A 116 9.71 4.78 7.55
C SER A 116 8.92 6.00 7.07
N ILE A 117 7.64 5.81 6.75
CA ILE A 117 6.74 6.92 6.45
C ILE A 117 6.59 7.84 7.66
N ALA A 118 6.29 7.29 8.84
CA ALA A 118 6.10 8.07 10.06
C ALA A 118 7.37 8.86 10.45
N GLU A 119 8.55 8.24 10.35
CA GLU A 119 9.84 8.91 10.59
C GLU A 119 10.07 10.05 9.59
N THR A 120 9.77 9.85 8.30
CA THR A 120 9.90 10.89 7.27
C THR A 120 8.95 12.06 7.53
N LEU A 121 7.74 11.77 8.00
CA LEU A 121 6.73 12.78 8.28
C LEU A 121 6.98 13.53 9.60
N SER A 122 7.75 12.98 10.54
CA SER A 122 7.97 13.54 11.88
C SER A 122 8.55 14.96 11.92
N VAL A 123 9.25 15.40 10.85
CA VAL A 123 9.86 16.74 10.76
C VAL A 123 8.86 17.84 10.40
N VAL A 124 7.66 17.48 9.97
CA VAL A 124 6.63 18.43 9.56
C VAL A 124 5.74 18.74 10.77
N GLU A 125 5.41 19.99 11.07
CA GLU A 125 4.61 20.34 12.25
C GLU A 125 3.10 20.31 11.99
N GLU A 126 2.70 20.44 10.72
CA GLU A 126 1.31 20.44 10.29
C GLU A 126 0.59 19.12 10.60
N ARG A 127 -0.76 19.18 10.59
CA ARG A 127 -1.61 18.00 10.77
C ARG A 127 -1.45 17.04 9.59
N LYS A 128 -1.21 15.77 9.91
CA LYS A 128 -0.90 14.71 8.93
C LYS A 128 -1.94 13.62 9.05
N SER A 129 -2.43 13.18 7.91
CA SER A 129 -3.34 12.05 7.79
C SER A 129 -2.73 11.04 6.82
N LEU A 130 -2.66 9.78 7.22
CA LEU A 130 -2.32 8.67 6.34
C LEU A 130 -3.57 7.87 6.05
N VAL A 131 -3.92 7.74 4.77
CA VAL A 131 -4.99 6.86 4.30
C VAL A 131 -4.34 5.61 3.75
N TYR A 132 -4.61 4.48 4.40
CA TYR A 132 -4.00 3.20 4.07
C TYR A 132 -4.96 2.36 3.23
N PHE A 133 -4.58 2.07 2.00
CA PHE A 133 -5.27 1.14 1.12
C PHE A 133 -4.55 -0.20 1.19
N SER A 134 -5.28 -1.27 1.50
CA SER A 134 -4.78 -2.66 1.48
C SER A 134 -5.92 -3.62 1.15
N GLY A 135 -5.62 -4.84 0.71
CA GLY A 135 -6.60 -5.94 0.61
C GLY A 135 -7.02 -6.50 1.99
N GLY A 136 -6.48 -5.94 3.07
CA GLY A 136 -6.74 -6.34 4.44
C GLY A 136 -5.44 -6.55 5.23
N LEU A 137 -5.55 -6.44 6.55
CA LEU A 137 -4.50 -6.83 7.50
C LEU A 137 -4.92 -8.14 8.16
N GLU A 138 -4.36 -9.26 7.71
CA GLU A 138 -4.47 -10.50 8.49
C GLU A 138 -3.64 -10.35 9.77
N ARG A 139 -4.31 -10.35 10.92
CA ARG A 139 -3.65 -10.37 12.22
C ARG A 139 -3.17 -11.78 12.51
N THR A 140 -2.00 -12.14 12.02
CA THR A 140 -1.35 -13.38 12.45
C THR A 140 -0.49 -13.10 13.69
N GLY A 141 -0.80 -13.78 14.81
CA GLY A 141 0.11 -13.95 15.94
C GLY A 141 0.34 -12.79 16.92
N ILE A 142 1.02 -13.14 18.02
CA ILE A 142 1.47 -12.25 19.12
C ILE A 142 2.73 -11.48 18.68
N GLU A 143 3.42 -11.98 17.65
CA GLU A 143 4.73 -11.55 17.16
C GLU A 143 4.69 -10.16 16.48
N ASN A 144 3.64 -9.82 15.72
CA ASN A 144 3.51 -8.53 15.02
C ASN A 144 3.27 -7.32 15.96
N GLN A 145 3.08 -7.55 17.27
CA GLN A 145 2.78 -6.48 18.23
C GLN A 145 3.96 -5.53 18.44
N SER A 146 5.21 -6.00 18.32
CA SER A 146 6.40 -5.16 18.51
C SER A 146 6.52 -4.13 17.40
N GLU A 147 6.43 -4.56 16.15
CA GLU A 147 6.49 -3.70 14.97
C GLU A 147 5.26 -2.77 14.88
N LEU A 148 4.07 -3.24 15.28
CA LEU A 148 2.89 -2.38 15.38
C LEU A 148 3.10 -1.27 16.42
N ARG A 149 3.66 -1.59 17.59
CA ARG A 149 4.01 -0.58 18.61
C ARG A 149 5.08 0.38 18.10
N ALA A 150 6.07 -0.10 17.34
CA ALA A 150 7.11 0.76 16.75
C ALA A 150 6.52 1.74 15.73
N ALA A 151 5.65 1.27 14.83
CA ALA A 151 4.95 2.12 13.86
C ALA A 151 4.05 3.15 14.55
N VAL A 152 3.30 2.73 15.58
CA VAL A 152 2.46 3.65 16.38
C VAL A 152 3.31 4.68 17.10
N ASN A 153 4.41 4.28 17.74
CA ASN A 153 5.31 5.20 18.44
C ASN A 153 5.97 6.21 17.49
N ALA A 154 6.31 5.79 16.28
CA ALA A 154 6.82 6.69 15.25
C ALA A 154 5.77 7.71 14.80
N ALA A 155 4.49 7.32 14.74
CA ALA A 155 3.38 8.19 14.32
C ALA A 155 2.90 9.18 15.40
N ILE A 156 3.24 8.97 16.68
CA ILE A 156 2.87 9.85 17.80
C ILE A 156 3.80 11.07 17.90
N ARG A 157 5.02 10.98 17.37
CA ARG A 157 6.00 12.08 17.39
C ARG A 157 5.78 13.05 16.25
#